data_AF-A0A2G6WGB7-F1
#
_entry.id   AF-A0A2G6WGB7-F1
#
_cell.length_a   1.000
_cell.length_b   1.000
_cell.length_c   1.000
_cell.angle_alpha   90.00
_cell.angle_beta   90.00
_cell.angle_gamma   90.00
#
_symmetry.space_group_name_H-M   'P 1'
#
loop_
_entity.id
_entity.type
_entity.pdbx_description
1 polymer ?
#
loop_
_entity_poly.entity_id
_entity_poly.type
_entity_poly.pdbx_seq_one_letter_code
_entity_poly.pdbx_strand_id
1 'polypeptide(L)'
;MYKFFYDILGCTDCNDFNSCVHIIFAFKCMFFGFLCVLLDFMIYKIAKTNYLSIKYEFNTFGIFVFWTLGAFIVGFIGSLAELFNTGKVLSALFVAVSWQLIFSKWANNKFFNEDSQPQI
;
A
#
# COMPACT_ATOMS: atom_id res chain seq x y z
N MET A 1 14.33 0.64 17.52
CA MET A 1 13.47 1.23 16.47
C MET A 1 11.97 1.05 16.71
N TYR A 2 11.54 0.25 17.70
CA TYR A 2 10.12 0.07 18.07
C TYR A 2 9.60 1.20 18.97
N LYS A 3 10.47 1.70 19.86
CA LYS A 3 10.17 2.72 20.88
C LYS A 3 9.62 4.04 20.29
N PHE A 4 10.16 4.47 19.14
CA PHE A 4 9.74 5.68 18.44
C PHE A 4 8.29 5.63 17.93
N PHE A 5 7.82 4.44 17.52
CA PHE A 5 6.43 4.26 17.07
C PHE A 5 5.45 4.19 18.24
N TYR A 6 5.86 3.61 19.38
CA TYR A 6 5.05 3.62 20.61
C TYR A 6 4.88 5.04 21.17
N ASP A 7 5.93 5.86 21.12
CA ASP A 7 5.89 7.25 21.60
C ASP A 7 5.01 8.17 20.74
N ILE A 8 4.99 7.99 19.41
CA ILE A 8 4.14 8.79 18.50
C ILE A 8 2.65 8.46 18.67
N LEU A 9 2.32 7.21 19.02
CA LEU A 9 0.94 6.73 19.06
C LEU A 9 0.26 6.86 20.43
N GLY A 10 0.94 7.38 21.46
CA GLY A 10 0.33 7.65 22.77
C GLY A 10 -0.38 6.42 23.37
N CYS A 11 0.10 5.21 23.09
CA CYS A 11 -0.48 3.97 23.60
C CYS A 11 0.00 3.73 25.04
N THR A 12 -0.50 4.54 25.99
CA THR A 12 -0.22 4.39 27.42
C THR A 12 -1.36 3.69 28.18
N ASP A 13 -2.53 3.46 27.56
CA ASP A 13 -3.62 2.69 28.17
C ASP A 13 -3.92 1.41 27.38
N CYS A 14 -3.41 0.32 27.95
CA CYS A 14 -3.54 -1.05 27.49
C CYS A 14 -4.90 -1.63 27.90
N ASN A 15 -5.92 -1.50 27.05
CA ASN A 15 -7.12 -2.36 27.15
C ASN A 15 -7.33 -3.27 25.93
N ASP A 16 -6.45 -3.21 24.92
CA ASP A 16 -6.50 -4.12 23.77
C ASP A 16 -5.12 -4.26 23.10
N PHE A 17 -4.20 -4.99 23.74
CA PHE A 17 -2.83 -5.20 23.24
C PHE A 17 -2.81 -5.79 21.81
N ASN A 18 -3.78 -6.64 21.48
CA ASN A 18 -3.90 -7.23 20.13
C ASN A 18 -4.28 -6.17 19.08
N SER A 19 -5.27 -5.32 19.36
CA SER A 19 -5.73 -4.28 18.43
C SER A 19 -4.63 -3.27 18.08
N CYS A 20 -3.79 -2.89 19.04
CA CYS A 20 -2.66 -1.98 18.81
C CYS A 20 -1.61 -2.56 17.85
N VAL A 21 -1.32 -3.86 17.93
CA VAL A 21 -0.32 -4.51 17.07
C VAL A 21 -0.77 -4.52 15.59
N HIS A 22 -2.06 -4.78 15.34
CA HIS A 22 -2.65 -4.75 14.01
C HIS A 22 -2.62 -3.34 13.40
N ILE A 23 -2.96 -2.33 14.18
CA ILE A 23 -2.94 -0.92 13.74
C ILE A 23 -1.51 -0.47 13.44
N ILE A 24 -0.54 -0.78 14.30
CA ILE A 24 0.89 -0.46 14.08
C ILE A 24 1.39 -1.12 12.79
N PHE A 25 1.00 -2.37 12.53
CA PHE A 25 1.35 -3.05 11.28
C PHE A 25 0.73 -2.38 10.05
N ALA A 26 -0.56 -2.03 10.11
CA ALA A 26 -1.25 -1.32 9.04
C ALA A 26 -0.59 0.04 8.73
N PHE A 27 -0.17 0.79 9.75
CA PHE A 27 0.59 2.03 9.57
C PHE A 27 1.96 1.82 8.92
N LYS A 28 2.67 0.74 9.25
CA LYS A 28 3.92 0.38 8.55
C LYS A 28 3.65 0.10 7.07
N CYS A 29 2.62 -0.68 6.76
CA CYS A 29 2.21 -0.96 5.38
C CYS A 29 1.83 0.32 4.62
N MET A 30 1.11 1.24 5.26
CA MET A 30 0.75 2.54 4.70
C MET A 30 1.99 3.36 4.36
N PHE A 31 2.96 3.44 5.27
CA PHE A 31 4.20 4.20 5.06
C PHE A 31 5.05 3.62 3.93
N PHE A 32 5.24 2.29 3.90
CA PHE A 32 5.96 1.64 2.80
C PHE A 32 5.21 1.75 1.47
N GLY A 33 3.88 1.65 1.50
CA GLY A 33 3.05 1.85 0.33
C GLY A 33 3.20 3.25 -0.24
N PHE A 34 3.13 4.28 0.61
CA PHE A 34 3.37 5.66 0.21
C PHE A 34 4.76 5.84 -0.41
N LEU A 35 5.81 5.30 0.22
CA LEU A 35 7.18 5.35 -0.29
C LEU A 35 7.32 4.70 -1.67
N CYS A 36 6.68 3.56 -1.91
CA CYS A 36 6.73 2.90 -3.21
C CYS A 36 6.04 3.72 -4.31
N VAL A 37 4.88 4.32 -4.04
CA VAL A 37 4.22 5.22 -5.00
C VAL A 37 5.05 6.48 -5.23
N LEU A 38 5.64 7.02 -4.17
CA LEU A 38 6.54 8.18 -4.27
C LEU A 38 7.74 7.88 -5.15
N LEU A 39 8.35 6.70 -4.99
CA LEU A 39 9.48 6.26 -5.78
C LEU A 39 9.09 6.07 -7.25
N ASP A 40 7.95 5.42 -7.55
CA ASP A 40 7.46 5.25 -8.92
C ASP A 40 7.15 6.61 -9.58
N PHE A 41 6.59 7.56 -8.83
CA PHE A 41 6.38 8.93 -9.31
C PHE A 41 7.69 9.68 -9.60
N MET A 42 8.72 9.53 -8.77
CA MET A 42 10.04 10.10 -9.03
C MET A 42 10.68 9.50 -10.28
N ILE A 43 10.55 8.18 -10.47
CA ILE A 43 11.02 7.48 -11.67
C ILE A 43 10.28 7.99 -12.91
N TYR A 44 8.96 8.15 -12.84
CA TYR A 44 8.17 8.73 -13.94
C TYR A 44 8.65 10.13 -14.32
N LYS A 45 8.94 10.98 -13.32
CA LYS A 45 9.46 12.34 -13.53
C LYS A 45 10.82 12.36 -14.23
N ILE A 46 11.71 11.42 -13.92
CA ILE A 46 13.10 11.39 -14.41
C ILE A 46 13.20 10.65 -15.75
N ALA A 47 12.65 9.43 -15.81
CA ALA A 47 12.85 8.50 -16.92
C ALA A 47 11.65 8.43 -17.87
N LYS A 48 10.51 9.05 -17.53
CA LYS A 48 9.21 8.87 -18.22
C LYS A 48 8.78 7.40 -18.37
N THR A 49 9.37 6.50 -17.58
CA THR A 49 9.02 5.09 -17.49
C THR A 49 8.22 4.85 -16.22
N ASN A 50 7.24 3.95 -16.28
CA ASN A 50 6.33 3.65 -15.18
C ASN A 50 6.44 2.16 -14.83
N TYR A 51 6.89 1.84 -13.63
CA TYR A 51 6.98 0.44 -13.18
C TYR A 51 5.60 -0.08 -12.80
N LEU A 52 4.79 0.77 -12.17
CA LEU A 52 3.38 0.50 -11.90
C LEU A 52 2.46 0.82 -13.09
N SER A 53 2.98 1.24 -14.25
CA SER A 53 2.18 1.56 -15.44
C SER A 53 0.98 2.49 -15.15
N ILE A 54 1.11 3.35 -14.14
CA ILE A 54 0.10 4.34 -13.78
C ILE A 54 0.28 5.58 -14.66
N LYS A 55 -0.80 6.08 -15.26
CA LYS A 55 -0.79 7.37 -15.96
C LYS A 55 -0.98 8.50 -14.94
N TYR A 56 0.08 9.22 -14.60
CA TYR A 56 0.06 10.32 -13.63
C TYR A 56 -0.41 11.67 -14.21
N GLU A 57 -1.11 11.69 -15.35
CA GLU A 57 -1.37 12.91 -16.14
C GLU A 57 -2.39 13.88 -15.53
N PHE A 58 -3.43 13.41 -14.83
CA PHE A 58 -4.54 14.29 -14.39
C PHE A 58 -4.92 14.20 -12.91
N ASN A 59 -4.55 13.13 -12.19
CA ASN A 59 -4.96 12.99 -10.78
C ASN A 59 -3.89 12.31 -9.91
N THR A 60 -2.68 12.86 -9.93
CA THR A 60 -1.56 12.34 -9.13
C THR A 60 -1.90 12.28 -7.64
N PHE A 61 -2.56 13.30 -7.08
CA PHE A 61 -2.93 13.33 -5.66
C PHE A 61 -3.91 12.22 -5.30
N GLY A 62 -4.96 12.00 -6.11
CA GLY A 62 -5.90 10.89 -5.91
C GLY A 62 -5.20 9.54 -5.95
N ILE A 63 -4.28 9.34 -6.89
CA ILE A 63 -3.47 8.11 -7.01
C ILE A 63 -2.69 7.87 -5.72
N PHE A 64 -2.00 8.88 -5.18
CA PHE A 64 -1.27 8.76 -3.91
C PHE A 64 -2.19 8.37 -2.74
N VAL A 65 -3.33 9.04 -2.60
CA VAL A 65 -4.27 8.79 -1.50
C VAL A 65 -4.88 7.39 -1.60
N PHE A 66 -5.41 7.00 -2.77
CA PHE A 66 -6.02 5.69 -2.97
C PHE A 66 -5.03 4.54 -2.76
N TRP A 67 -3.80 4.68 -3.27
CA TRP A 67 -2.80 3.63 -3.11
C TRP A 67 -2.29 3.50 -1.68
N THR A 68 -2.11 4.62 -0.99
CA THR A 68 -1.66 4.64 0.40
C THR A 68 -2.74 4.09 1.32
N LEU A 69 -4.01 4.47 1.11
CA LEU A 69 -5.16 3.93 1.85
C LEU A 69 -5.37 2.45 1.55
N GLY A 70 -5.20 2.02 0.29
CA GLY A 70 -5.27 0.61 -0.08
C GLY A 70 -4.24 -0.24 0.66
N ALA A 71 -2.99 0.24 0.74
CA ALA A 71 -1.93 -0.44 1.50
C ALA A 71 -2.24 -0.51 3.01
N PHE A 72 -2.88 0.52 3.57
CA PHE A 72 -3.35 0.51 4.96
C PHE A 72 -4.43 -0.55 5.18
N ILE A 73 -5.47 -0.56 4.36
CA ILE A 73 -6.61 -1.50 4.47
C ILE A 73 -6.13 -2.94 4.32
N VAL A 74 -5.30 -3.22 3.30
CA VAL A 74 -4.77 -4.57 3.05
C VAL A 74 -3.79 -4.99 4.13
N GLY A 75 -2.98 -4.07 4.65
CA GLY A 75 -2.14 -4.31 5.82
C GLY A 75 -2.95 -4.67 7.07
N PHE A 76 -4.05 -3.94 7.30
CA PHE A 76 -4.95 -4.19 8.43
C PHE A 76 -5.63 -5.57 8.31
N ILE A 77 -6.28 -5.85 7.16
CA ILE A 77 -6.95 -7.13 6.89
C ILE A 77 -5.95 -8.29 6.93
N GLY A 78 -4.77 -8.14 6.32
CA GLY A 78 -3.73 -9.16 6.32
C GLY A 78 -3.19 -9.47 7.71
N SER A 79 -3.20 -8.48 8.61
CA SER A 79 -2.85 -8.70 10.02
C SER A 79 -3.95 -9.40 10.81
N LEU A 80 -5.23 -9.09 10.53
CA LEU A 80 -6.38 -9.74 11.15
C LEU A 80 -6.51 -11.21 10.74
N ALA A 81 -6.15 -11.53 9.50
CA ALA A 81 -6.13 -12.89 8.98
C ALA A 81 -4.90 -13.70 9.45
N GLU A 82 -4.03 -13.13 10.29
CA GLU A 82 -2.79 -13.73 10.80
C GLU A 82 -1.86 -14.31 9.71
N LEU A 83 -2.00 -13.82 8.47
CA LEU A 83 -1.27 -14.35 7.29
C LEU A 83 0.23 -14.06 7.35
N PHE A 84 0.63 -13.07 8.14
CA PHE A 84 2.00 -12.59 8.19
C PHE A 84 2.45 -12.30 9.62
N ASN A 85 3.74 -12.49 9.87
CA ASN A 85 4.34 -12.13 11.16
C ASN A 85 4.44 -10.59 11.27
N THR A 86 3.52 -9.99 12.03
CA THR A 86 3.36 -8.53 12.22
C THR A 86 4.55 -7.86 12.92
N GLY A 87 5.41 -8.65 13.59
CA GLY A 87 6.64 -8.18 14.23
C GLY A 87 7.76 -7.85 13.25
N LYS A 88 7.74 -8.40 12.03
CA LYS A 88 8.81 -8.21 11.04
C LYS A 88 8.49 -7.04 10.11
N VAL A 89 9.48 -6.20 9.84
CA VAL A 89 9.34 -5.10 8.86
C VAL A 89 9.22 -5.65 7.43
N LEU A 90 9.89 -6.76 7.16
CA LEU A 90 9.90 -7.40 5.84
C LEU A 90 8.50 -7.84 5.38
N SER A 91 7.65 -8.34 6.29
CA SER A 91 6.27 -8.71 5.94
C SER A 91 5.44 -7.50 5.55
N ALA A 92 5.58 -6.38 6.25
CA ALA A 92 4.89 -5.14 5.90
C ALA A 92 5.31 -4.63 4.51
N LEU A 93 6.61 -4.71 4.19
CA LEU A 93 7.15 -4.39 2.88
C LEU A 93 6.57 -5.30 1.77
N PHE A 94 6.57 -6.61 1.99
CA PHE A 94 6.00 -7.56 1.04
C PHE A 94 4.53 -7.26 0.77
N VAL A 95 3.71 -7.07 1.80
CA VAL A 95 2.29 -6.78 1.64
C VAL A 95 2.07 -5.46 0.89
N ALA A 96 2.78 -4.40 1.26
CA ALA A 96 2.67 -3.09 0.61
C ALA A 96 3.04 -3.15 -0.88
N VAL A 97 4.15 -3.82 -1.23
CA VAL A 97 4.63 -3.96 -2.61
C VAL A 97 3.74 -4.91 -3.41
N SER A 98 3.35 -6.06 -2.83
CA SER A 98 2.49 -7.04 -3.49
C SER A 98 1.14 -6.44 -3.86
N TRP A 99 0.50 -5.70 -2.95
CA TRP A 99 -0.74 -5.01 -3.25
C TRP A 99 -0.60 -4.06 -4.45
N GLN A 100 0.48 -3.29 -4.46
CA GLN A 100 0.80 -2.34 -5.53
C GLN A 100 0.97 -3.00 -6.89
N LEU A 101 1.73 -4.08 -6.96
CA LEU A 101 1.97 -4.79 -8.21
C LEU A 101 0.71 -5.54 -8.69
N ILE A 102 -0.01 -6.21 -7.79
CA ILE A 102 -1.21 -6.99 -8.14
C ILE A 102 -2.29 -6.05 -8.67
N PHE A 103 -2.59 -4.98 -7.95
CA PHE A 103 -3.67 -4.08 -8.33
C PHE A 103 -3.31 -3.25 -9.58
N SER A 104 -2.05 -2.83 -9.74
CA SER A 104 -1.58 -2.19 -10.99
C SER A 104 -1.76 -3.11 -12.21
N LYS A 105 -1.33 -4.37 -12.10
CA LYS A 105 -1.48 -5.35 -13.18
C LYS A 105 -2.95 -5.67 -13.47
N TRP A 106 -3.76 -5.83 -12.42
CA TRP A 106 -5.19 -6.09 -12.57
C TRP A 106 -5.93 -4.93 -13.22
N ALA A 107 -5.66 -3.70 -12.79
CA ALA A 107 -6.22 -2.50 -13.38
C ALA A 107 -5.89 -2.43 -14.88
N ASN A 108 -4.62 -2.62 -15.24
CA ASN A 108 -4.21 -2.63 -16.64
C ASN A 108 -4.86 -3.74 -17.47
N ASN A 109 -4.89 -4.98 -16.97
CA ASN A 109 -5.53 -6.09 -17.70
C ASN A 109 -7.03 -5.89 -17.91
N LYS A 110 -7.72 -5.17 -17.02
CA LYS A 110 -9.14 -4.89 -17.19
C LYS A 110 -9.39 -3.89 -18.32
N PHE A 111 -8.57 -2.84 -18.40
CA PHE A 111 -8.64 -1.88 -19.52
C PHE A 111 -8.37 -2.53 -20.89
N PHE A 112 -7.42 -3.47 -21.00
CA PHE A 112 -7.15 -4.16 -22.28
C PHE A 112 -8.23 -5.17 -22.71
N ASN A 113 -9.06 -5.66 -21.79
CA ASN A 113 -10.14 -6.60 -22.13
C ASN A 113 -11.45 -5.88 -22.51
N GLU A 114 -11.66 -4.63 -22.08
CA GLU A 114 -12.81 -3.83 -22.53
C GLU A 114 -12.66 -3.34 -23.98
N ASP A 115 -11.43 -3.12 -24.46
CA ASP A 115 -11.17 -2.71 -25.85
C ASP A 115 -11.34 -3.86 -26.88
N SER A 116 -11.55 -5.09 -26.43
CA SER A 116 -11.71 -6.28 -27.29
C SER A 116 -13.11 -6.89 -27.29
N GLN A 117 -14.07 -6.28 -26.61
CA GLN A 117 -15.49 -6.61 -26.79
C GLN A 117 -16.03 -5.81 -27.99
N PRO A 118 -16.34 -6.42 -29.14
CA PRO A 118 -17.08 -5.72 -30.19
C PRO A 118 -18.42 -5.25 -29.59
N GLN A 119 -18.73 -3.98 -29.81
CA GLN A 119 -20.05 -3.45 -29.48
C GLN A 119 -21.10 -4.28 -30.24
N ILE A 120 -21.96 -4.99 -29.49
CA ILE A 120 -23.16 -5.65 -30.04
C ILE A 120 -24.25 -4.61 -30.15
#